data_AF-G8SK91-F1
#
_entry.id   AF-G8SK91-F1
#
_cell.length_a   1.000
_cell.length_b   1.000
_cell.length_c   1.000
_cell.angle_alpha   90.00
_cell.angle_beta   90.00
_cell.angle_gamma   90.00
#
_symmetry.space_group_name_H-M   'P 1'
#
loop_
_entity.id
_entity.type
_entity.pdbx_description
1 polymer ?
#
loop_
_entity_poly.entity_id
_entity_poly.type
_entity_poly.pdbx_seq_one_letter_code
_entity_poly.pdbx_strand_id
1 'polypeptide(L)'
;MSSETTLLGLVKHAAFVERVWFDEAVTGRSRAEIGIPADSADSFLLDEDDTIADVQRAHRDACAASRRATAMLDLDDILTGYRRGPLPLRWVYLHMLRELAQHCGHADILREQLLAG
;
A
#
# COMPACT_ATOMS: atom_id res chain seq x y z
N MET A 1 -21.91 8.99 -5.76
CA MET A 1 -21.02 7.87 -6.16
C MET A 1 -20.91 6.94 -4.96
N SER A 2 -21.00 5.63 -5.15
CA SER A 2 -20.74 4.68 -4.06
C SER A 2 -19.25 4.68 -3.72
N SER A 3 -18.90 4.33 -2.49
CA SER A 3 -17.50 4.09 -2.15
C SER A 3 -16.99 2.86 -2.92
N GLU A 4 -15.79 2.94 -3.49
CA GLU A 4 -15.11 1.80 -4.12
C GLU A 4 -14.37 0.90 -3.11
N THR A 5 -14.56 1.17 -1.81
CA THR A 5 -13.95 0.38 -0.74
C THR A 5 -14.65 -0.97 -0.63
N THR A 6 -13.96 -2.03 -1.05
CA THR A 6 -14.33 -3.42 -0.81
C THR A 6 -13.27 -4.11 0.07
N LEU A 7 -13.58 -5.26 0.67
CA LEU A 7 -12.59 -6.02 1.45
C LEU A 7 -11.35 -6.38 0.60
N LEU A 8 -11.55 -6.83 -0.64
CA LEU A 8 -10.44 -7.18 -1.53
C LEU A 8 -9.70 -5.94 -2.03
N GLY A 9 -10.43 -4.86 -2.36
CA GLY A 9 -9.86 -3.57 -2.76
C GLY A 9 -8.99 -2.96 -1.65
N LEU A 10 -9.34 -3.14 -0.38
CA LEU A 10 -8.49 -2.71 0.75
C LEU A 10 -7.15 -3.45 0.80
N VAL A 11 -7.11 -4.74 0.46
CA VAL A 11 -5.85 -5.50 0.39
C VAL A 11 -5.03 -5.08 -0.84
N LYS A 12 -5.67 -4.84 -1.98
CA LYS A 12 -4.99 -4.31 -3.19
C LYS A 12 -4.40 -2.93 -2.93
N HIS A 13 -5.14 -2.07 -2.23
CA HIS A 13 -4.66 -0.77 -1.76
C HIS A 13 -3.46 -0.91 -0.82
N ALA A 14 -3.49 -1.82 0.15
CA ALA A 14 -2.35 -2.04 1.04
C ALA A 14 -1.08 -2.43 0.27
N ALA A 15 -1.20 -3.30 -0.75
CA ALA A 15 -0.07 -3.64 -1.62
C ALA A 15 0.45 -2.44 -2.43
N PHE A 16 -0.45 -1.57 -2.91
CA PHE A 16 -0.09 -0.32 -3.57
C PHE A 16 0.70 0.61 -2.64
N VAL A 17 0.21 0.83 -1.41
CA VAL A 17 0.82 1.73 -0.43
C VAL A 17 2.22 1.25 -0.03
N GLU A 18 2.42 -0.07 0.15
CA GLU A 18 3.75 -0.67 0.34
C GLU A 18 4.72 -0.26 -0.79
N ARG A 19 4.29 -0.36 -2.05
CA ARG A 19 5.14 -0.03 -3.20
C ARG A 19 5.42 1.48 -3.31
N VAL A 20 4.46 2.35 -3.00
CA VAL A 20 4.71 3.81 -2.95
C VAL A 20 5.77 4.15 -1.90
N TRP A 21 5.68 3.56 -0.71
CA TRP A 21 6.49 4.01 0.41
C TRP A 21 7.84 3.31 0.55
N PHE A 22 7.98 2.09 0.04
CA PHE A 22 9.23 1.34 0.15
C PHE A 22 9.91 1.07 -1.19
N ASP A 23 9.24 1.34 -2.32
CA ASP A 23 9.86 1.30 -3.65
C ASP A 23 10.07 2.71 -4.20
N GLU A 24 9.01 3.50 -4.41
CA GLU A 24 9.13 4.88 -4.92
C GLU A 24 9.97 5.75 -3.97
N ALA A 25 9.67 5.75 -2.66
CA ALA A 25 10.44 6.61 -1.73
C ALA A 25 11.91 6.20 -1.60
N VAL A 26 12.22 4.90 -1.64
CA VAL A 26 13.58 4.37 -1.46
C VAL A 26 14.41 4.50 -2.74
N THR A 27 13.83 4.14 -3.89
CA THR A 27 14.56 4.05 -5.16
C THR A 27 14.43 5.30 -6.03
N GLY A 28 13.41 6.13 -5.80
CA GLY A 28 13.07 7.26 -6.66
C GLY A 28 12.45 6.86 -7.99
N ARG A 29 12.18 5.56 -8.23
CA ARG A 29 11.44 5.12 -9.41
C ARG A 29 10.03 5.67 -9.39
N SER A 30 9.58 6.18 -10.52
CA SER A 30 8.22 6.65 -10.70
C SER A 30 7.22 5.50 -10.60
N ARG A 31 5.96 5.82 -10.27
CA ARG A 31 4.85 4.85 -10.24
C ARG A 31 4.67 4.10 -11.55
N ALA A 32 4.93 4.78 -12.68
CA ALA A 32 4.90 4.17 -14.01
C ALA A 32 5.99 3.10 -14.18
N GLU A 33 7.22 3.38 -13.74
CA GLU A 33 8.33 2.41 -13.77
C GLU A 33 8.13 1.23 -12.82
N ILE A 34 7.46 1.48 -11.69
CA ILE A 34 7.07 0.43 -10.75
C ILE A 34 5.91 -0.40 -11.34
N GLY A 35 5.05 0.18 -12.18
CA GLY A 35 3.85 -0.48 -12.67
C GLY A 35 2.75 -0.51 -11.60
N ILE A 36 2.51 0.65 -10.97
CA ILE A 36 1.38 0.89 -10.07
C ILE A 36 0.57 2.11 -10.53
N PRO A 37 -0.70 2.23 -10.14
CA PRO A 37 -1.53 3.38 -10.49
C PRO A 37 -0.89 4.73 -10.17
N ALA A 38 -1.14 5.73 -11.02
CA ALA A 38 -0.64 7.08 -10.79
C ALA A 38 -1.39 7.77 -9.65
N ASP A 39 -2.72 7.61 -9.59
CA ASP A 39 -3.56 8.11 -8.50
C ASP A 39 -3.73 7.04 -7.42
N SER A 40 -3.72 7.48 -6.16
CA SER A 40 -4.11 6.63 -5.02
C SER A 40 -5.58 6.24 -5.05
N ALA A 41 -6.47 7.04 -5.64
CA ALA A 41 -7.89 6.70 -5.75
C ALA A 41 -8.08 5.38 -6.53
N ASP A 42 -7.30 5.20 -7.60
CA ASP A 42 -7.37 4.04 -8.49
C ASP A 42 -6.83 2.75 -7.86
N SER A 43 -6.16 2.83 -6.70
CA SER A 43 -5.54 1.67 -6.05
C SER A 43 -6.54 0.72 -5.35
N PHE A 44 -7.80 1.14 -5.24
CA PHE A 44 -8.90 0.29 -4.76
C PHE A 44 -9.60 -0.47 -5.89
N LEU A 45 -9.36 -0.07 -7.15
CA LEU A 45 -10.00 -0.66 -8.32
C LEU A 45 -9.53 -2.10 -8.52
N LEU A 46 -10.49 -3.02 -8.58
CA LEU A 46 -10.27 -4.42 -8.91
C LEU A 46 -10.44 -4.62 -10.41
N ASP A 47 -9.55 -5.42 -10.98
CA ASP A 47 -9.64 -5.87 -12.36
C ASP A 47 -10.52 -7.13 -12.43
N GLU A 48 -11.13 -7.42 -13.59
CA GLU A 48 -12.02 -8.59 -13.74
C GLU A 48 -11.33 -9.92 -13.41
N ASP A 49 -10.01 -9.99 -13.64
CA ASP A 49 -9.19 -11.16 -13.41
C ASP A 49 -8.59 -11.22 -11.99
N ASP A 50 -8.85 -10.22 -11.12
CA ASP A 50 -8.32 -10.24 -9.75
C ASP A 50 -8.94 -11.36 -8.93
N THR A 51 -8.10 -12.28 -8.45
CA THR A 51 -8.50 -13.29 -7.47
C THR A 51 -8.05 -12.90 -6.06
N ILE A 52 -8.76 -13.42 -5.05
CA ILE A 52 -8.36 -13.26 -3.64
C ILE A 52 -6.92 -13.76 -3.42
N ALA A 53 -6.57 -14.89 -4.03
CA ALA A 53 -5.25 -15.48 -3.88
C ALA A 53 -4.15 -14.60 -4.49
N ASP A 54 -4.41 -13.99 -5.64
CA ASP A 54 -3.46 -13.13 -6.34
C ASP A 54 -3.23 -11.82 -5.60
N VAL A 55 -4.29 -11.15 -5.15
CA VAL A 55 -4.19 -9.91 -4.38
C VAL A 55 -3.47 -10.14 -3.05
N GLN A 56 -3.80 -11.23 -2.34
CA GLN A 56 -3.10 -11.58 -1.10
C GLN A 56 -1.61 -11.88 -1.33
N ARG A 57 -1.27 -12.55 -2.45
CA ARG A 57 0.12 -12.82 -2.81
C ARG A 57 0.85 -11.52 -3.14
N ALA A 58 0.26 -10.66 -3.96
CA ALA A 58 0.82 -9.35 -4.30
C ALA A 58 1.11 -8.49 -3.06
N HIS A 59 0.20 -8.49 -2.08
CA HIS A 59 0.44 -7.81 -0.80
C HIS A 59 1.63 -8.40 -0.04
N ARG A 60 1.70 -9.74 0.11
CA ARG A 60 2.84 -10.39 0.79
C ARG A 60 4.17 -10.13 0.07
N ASP A 61 4.17 -10.15 -1.26
CA ASP A 61 5.35 -9.89 -2.08
C ASP A 61 5.81 -8.44 -1.95
N ALA A 62 4.87 -7.49 -1.91
CA ALA A 62 5.15 -6.09 -1.63
C ALA A 62 5.80 -5.92 -0.25
N CYS A 63 5.21 -6.47 0.82
CA CYS A 63 5.82 -6.41 2.15
C CYS A 63 7.22 -7.05 2.20
N ALA A 64 7.43 -8.15 1.47
CA ALA A 64 8.74 -8.80 1.38
C ALA A 64 9.77 -7.92 0.63
N ALA A 65 9.34 -7.23 -0.43
CA ALA A 65 10.16 -6.25 -1.13
C ALA A 65 10.50 -5.06 -0.22
N SER A 66 9.53 -4.53 0.53
CA SER A 66 9.73 -3.44 1.49
C SER A 66 10.80 -3.77 2.54
N ARG A 67 10.75 -4.98 3.09
CA ARG A 67 11.78 -5.48 4.03
C ARG A 67 13.17 -5.56 3.39
N ARG A 68 13.27 -6.00 2.13
CA ARG A 68 14.56 -6.07 1.42
C ARG A 68 15.10 -4.68 1.10
N ALA A 69 14.24 -3.77 0.66
CA ALA A 69 14.61 -2.41 0.27
C ALA A 69 15.18 -1.60 1.46
N THR A 70 14.70 -1.89 2.67
CA THR A 70 15.10 -1.17 3.89
C THR A 70 16.12 -1.92 4.75
N ALA A 71 16.54 -3.13 4.35
CA ALA A 71 17.38 -4.00 5.20
C ALA A 71 18.76 -3.41 5.56
N MET A 72 19.27 -2.47 4.73
CA MET A 72 20.57 -1.82 4.92
C MET A 72 20.45 -0.36 5.36
N LEU A 73 19.23 0.09 5.69
CA LEU A 73 18.95 1.46 6.07
C LEU A 73 18.67 1.56 7.57
N ASP A 74 19.12 2.66 8.17
CA ASP A 74 18.76 3.06 9.52
C ASP A 74 17.47 3.88 9.53
N LEU A 75 16.77 3.90 10.66
CA LEU A 75 15.50 4.64 10.84
C LEU A 75 15.63 6.16 10.59
N ASP A 76 16.85 6.67 10.64
CA ASP A 76 17.17 8.09 10.49
C ASP A 76 17.62 8.44 9.06
N ASP A 77 17.83 7.43 8.20
CA ASP A 77 18.17 7.64 6.80
C ASP A 77 17.07 8.38 6.07
N ILE A 78 17.48 9.34 5.24
CA ILE A 78 16.59 10.22 4.49
C ILE A 78 16.32 9.61 3.12
N LEU A 79 15.06 9.25 2.87
CA LEU A 79 14.56 8.80 1.59
C LEU A 79 14.21 10.01 0.73
N THR A 80 14.80 10.12 -0.46
CA THR A 80 14.64 11.28 -1.35
C THR A 80 13.73 11.01 -2.54
N GLY A 81 13.27 9.77 -2.74
CA GLY A 81 12.53 9.37 -3.92
C GLY A 81 11.07 9.81 -3.95
N TYR A 82 10.50 10.20 -2.79
CA TYR A 82 9.09 10.57 -2.73
C TYR A 82 8.84 11.96 -3.34
N ARG A 83 7.86 12.05 -4.24
CA ARG A 83 7.51 13.25 -5.01
C ARG A 83 7.21 14.51 -4.19
N ARG A 84 6.87 14.39 -2.90
CA ARG A 84 6.56 15.54 -2.01
C ARG A 84 7.78 16.01 -1.20
N GLY A 85 8.94 15.40 -1.41
CA GLY A 85 10.20 15.77 -0.78
C GLY A 85 10.76 14.70 0.17
N PRO A 86 11.96 14.94 0.70
CA PRO A 86 12.68 13.98 1.52
C PRO A 86 12.01 13.68 2.85
N LEU A 87 12.03 12.42 3.29
CA LEU A 87 11.42 11.94 4.53
C LEU A 87 12.34 10.92 5.22
N PRO A 88 12.45 10.91 6.56
CA PRO A 88 13.22 9.88 7.25
C PRO A 88 12.48 8.54 7.24
N LEU A 89 13.21 7.42 7.18
CA LEU A 89 12.62 6.08 7.11
C LEU A 89 11.66 5.77 8.28
N ARG A 90 11.94 6.26 9.49
CA ARG A 90 11.00 6.16 10.64
C ARG A 90 9.63 6.77 10.36
N TRP A 91 9.56 7.87 9.61
CA TRP A 91 8.30 8.50 9.26
C TRP A 91 7.51 7.58 8.33
N VAL A 92 8.19 6.95 7.37
CA VAL A 92 7.57 6.01 6.44
C VAL A 92 6.95 4.81 7.17
N TYR A 93 7.67 4.20 8.11
CA TYR A 93 7.11 3.10 8.91
C TYR A 93 5.90 3.53 9.74
N LEU A 94 5.96 4.68 10.42
CA LEU A 94 4.83 5.19 11.19
C LEU A 94 3.64 5.52 10.30
N HIS A 95 3.89 6.05 9.10
CA HIS A 95 2.84 6.30 8.13
C HIS A 95 2.20 5.01 7.63
N MET A 96 2.98 3.98 7.29
CA MET A 96 2.45 2.67 6.90
C MET A 96 1.58 2.05 8.00
N LEU A 97 2.02 2.13 9.26
CA LEU A 97 1.22 1.65 10.40
C LEU A 97 -0.12 2.39 10.52
N ARG A 98 -0.12 3.71 10.33
CA ARG A 98 -1.34 4.53 10.34
C ARG A 98 -2.28 4.12 9.21
N GLU A 99 -1.77 3.97 7.98
CA GLU A 99 -2.56 3.54 6.82
C GLU A 99 -3.20 2.17 7.07
N LEU A 100 -2.42 1.18 7.53
CA LEU A 100 -2.95 -0.14 7.86
C LEU A 100 -4.01 -0.10 8.96
N ALA A 101 -3.77 0.64 10.05
CA ALA A 101 -4.74 0.75 11.14
C ALA A 101 -6.06 1.39 10.67
N GLN A 102 -5.98 2.46 9.86
CA GLN A 102 -7.16 3.12 9.28
C GLN A 102 -7.95 2.16 8.38
N HIS A 103 -7.26 1.46 7.48
CA HIS A 103 -7.90 0.56 6.52
C HIS A 103 -8.40 -0.76 7.13
N CYS A 104 -7.77 -1.26 8.20
CA CYS A 104 -8.31 -2.37 8.98
C CYS A 104 -9.64 -1.98 9.65
N GLY A 105 -9.76 -0.77 10.19
CA GLY A 105 -11.03 -0.27 10.73
C GLY A 105 -12.14 -0.23 9.68
N HIS A 106 -11.83 0.19 8.45
CA HIS A 106 -12.79 0.11 7.34
C HIS A 106 -13.16 -1.34 6.99
N ALA A 107 -12.18 -2.25 6.98
CA ALA A 107 -12.42 -3.66 6.71
C ALA A 107 -13.35 -4.30 7.75
N ASP A 108 -13.18 -3.98 9.03
CA ASP A 108 -14.02 -4.50 10.10
C ASP A 108 -15.49 -4.07 9.92
N ILE A 109 -15.75 -2.79 9.63
CA ILE A 109 -17.10 -2.28 9.37
C ILE A 109 -17.73 -2.99 8.15
N LEU A 110 -16.98 -3.11 7.04
CA LEU A 110 -17.48 -3.79 5.83
C LEU A 110 -17.79 -5.27 6.10
N ARG A 111 -16.93 -5.96 6.85
CA ARG A 111 -17.15 -7.36 7.23
C ARG A 111 -18.40 -7.50 8.09
N GLU A 112 -18.59 -6.63 9.08
CA GLU A 112 -19.79 -6.62 9.93
C GLU A 112 -21.06 -6.42 9.10
N GLN A 113 -21.05 -5.49 8.16
CA GLN A 113 -22.19 -5.25 7.26
C GLN A 113 -22.52 -6.45 6.36
N LEU A 114 -21.50 -7.14 5.84
CA LEU A 114 -21.69 -8.33 5.01
C LEU A 114 -22.21 -9.53 5.81
N LEU A 115 -21.85 -9.65 7.09
CA LEU A 115 -22.30 -10.73 7.97
C LEU A 115 -23.65 -10.46 8.65
N ALA A 116 -24.09 -9.20 8.70
CA ALA A 116 -25.36 -8.80 9.29
C ALA A 116 -26.57 -9.00 8.35
N GLY A 117 -26.32 -9.31 7.08
CA GLY A 117 -27.34 -9.76 6.11
C GLY A 117 -27.53 -11.27 6.13
#